data_AF-A0A3A0ADU0-F1
#
_entry.id   AF-A0A3A0ADU0-F1
#
_cell.length_a   1.000
_cell.length_b   1.000
_cell.length_c   1.000
_cell.angle_alpha   90.00
_cell.angle_beta   90.00
_cell.angle_gamma   90.00
#
_symmetry.space_group_name_H-M   'P 1'
#
loop_
_entity.id
_entity.type
_entity.pdbx_description
1 polymer ?
#
loop_
_entity_poly.entity_id
_entity_poly.type
_entity_poly.pdbx_seq_one_letter_code
_entity_poly.pdbx_strand_id
1 'polypeptide(L)'
;MEQQGMIRIGTPVRSVIIIVLLLAGAVLVYLPEIAPSLLGQQAAARDDVYTYIADLDFWQRTNRERTVLANARFDLDANLEDVPLTVGDWVGEDVPETNQEVMILLDPEQYVQRLYFNSAGQHLWLSLIGGRSSQPFHAPDICYDADGWQYNLGSHTIPLAEGGDLYGLWIEAKKQMPGDEHATEQIAYYFYLFPDERRTLNDGIVLFKVTSARYGTVEETLAVQADFVRQLFLRAL
;
A
#
# COMPACT_ATOMS: atom_id res chain seq x y z
N MET A 1 -78.02 -11.67 -27.93
CA MET A 1 -76.67 -11.97 -28.44
C MET A 1 -75.70 -11.06 -27.72
N GLU A 2 -74.78 -11.69 -26.98
CA GLU A 2 -73.90 -11.14 -25.96
C GLU A 2 -72.98 -10.02 -26.45
N GLN A 3 -72.84 -8.96 -25.63
CA GLN A 3 -71.66 -8.07 -25.67
C GLN A 3 -70.63 -8.60 -24.67
N GLN A 4 -69.49 -9.10 -25.17
CA GLN A 4 -68.33 -9.43 -24.35
C GLN A 4 -67.58 -8.16 -23.94
N GLY A 5 -67.56 -7.88 -22.64
CA GLY A 5 -66.78 -6.81 -22.02
C GLY A 5 -65.30 -7.18 -21.96
N MET A 6 -64.49 -6.54 -22.79
CA MET A 6 -63.04 -6.65 -22.80
C MET A 6 -62.47 -5.74 -21.70
N ILE A 7 -62.03 -6.33 -20.58
CA ILE A 7 -61.36 -5.61 -19.48
C ILE A 7 -59.99 -5.15 -19.97
N ARG A 8 -59.86 -3.86 -20.31
CA ARG A 8 -58.55 -3.22 -20.49
C ARG A 8 -57.88 -3.09 -19.13
N ILE A 9 -56.94 -3.99 -18.83
CA ILE A 9 -56.04 -3.84 -17.69
C ILE A 9 -55.20 -2.58 -17.95
N GLY A 10 -55.49 -1.53 -17.20
CA GLY A 10 -54.85 -0.23 -17.35
C GLY A 10 -53.34 -0.31 -17.18
N THR A 11 -52.64 0.38 -18.07
CA THR A 11 -51.22 0.76 -18.06
C THR A 11 -50.61 1.11 -16.68
N PRO A 12 -51.29 1.72 -15.68
CA PRO A 12 -50.67 2.03 -14.38
C PRO A 12 -50.13 0.82 -13.61
N VAL A 13 -50.75 -0.36 -13.71
CA VAL A 13 -50.35 -1.54 -12.91
C VAL A 13 -48.97 -2.05 -13.34
N ARG A 14 -48.67 -2.01 -14.65
CA ARG A 14 -47.37 -2.42 -15.19
C ARG A 14 -46.26 -1.47 -14.75
N SER A 15 -46.53 -0.17 -14.78
CA SER A 15 -45.55 0.84 -14.34
C SER A 15 -45.22 0.72 -12.85
N VAL A 16 -46.22 0.44 -12.00
CA VAL A 16 -46.02 0.22 -10.56
C VAL A 16 -45.17 -1.03 -10.32
N ILE A 17 -45.44 -2.14 -11.03
CA ILE A 17 -44.65 -3.38 -10.89
C ILE A 17 -43.19 -3.14 -11.30
N ILE A 18 -42.93 -2.42 -12.39
CA ILE A 18 -41.57 -2.12 -12.84
C ILE A 18 -40.83 -1.26 -11.82
N ILE A 19 -41.46 -0.22 -11.27
CA ILE A 19 -40.84 0.64 -10.25
C ILE A 19 -40.51 -0.16 -8.99
N VAL A 20 -41.41 -1.04 -8.53
CA VAL A 20 -41.16 -1.90 -7.37
C VAL A 20 -39.99 -2.85 -7.62
N LEU A 21 -39.90 -3.44 -8.81
CA LEU A 21 -38.79 -4.32 -9.17
C LEU A 21 -37.46 -3.58 -9.27
N LEU A 22 -37.45 -2.35 -9.81
CA LEU A 22 -36.26 -1.51 -9.88
C LEU A 22 -35.78 -1.08 -8.49
N LEU A 23 -36.70 -0.68 -7.61
CA LEU A 23 -36.36 -0.34 -6.23
C LEU A 23 -35.86 -1.56 -5.45
N ALA A 24 -36.49 -2.73 -5.62
CA ALA A 24 -36.04 -3.97 -5.00
C ALA A 24 -34.64 -4.38 -5.51
N GLY A 25 -34.39 -4.23 -6.81
CA GLY A 25 -33.07 -4.47 -7.41
C GLY A 25 -32.01 -3.49 -6.88
N ALA A 26 -32.33 -2.19 -6.81
CA ALA A 26 -31.44 -1.19 -6.25
C ALA A 26 -31.12 -1.49 -4.77
N VAL A 27 -32.13 -1.82 -3.97
CA VAL A 27 -31.91 -2.25 -2.59
C VAL A 27 -31.01 -3.49 -2.54
N LEU A 28 -31.26 -4.52 -3.35
CA LEU A 28 -30.42 -5.72 -3.33
C LEU A 28 -28.94 -5.45 -3.68
N VAL A 29 -28.69 -4.52 -4.61
CA VAL A 29 -27.34 -4.15 -5.07
C VAL A 29 -26.61 -3.27 -4.06
N TYR A 30 -27.30 -2.28 -3.48
CA TYR A 30 -26.66 -1.28 -2.61
C TYR A 30 -26.75 -1.58 -1.12
N LEU A 31 -27.66 -2.47 -0.68
CA LEU A 31 -27.76 -2.84 0.75
C LEU A 31 -26.46 -3.44 1.31
N PRO A 32 -25.68 -4.27 0.59
CA PRO A 32 -24.40 -4.78 1.10
C PRO A 32 -23.35 -3.68 1.33
N GLU A 33 -23.38 -2.59 0.56
CA GLU A 33 -22.47 -1.45 0.73
C GLU A 33 -22.88 -0.54 1.91
N ILE A 34 -24.18 -0.46 2.22
CA ILE A 34 -24.74 0.42 3.27
C ILE A 34 -24.96 -0.34 4.60
N ALA A 35 -25.11 -1.67 4.57
CA ALA A 35 -25.33 -2.49 5.77
C ALA A 35 -24.23 -2.34 6.84
N PRO A 36 -22.93 -2.26 6.51
CA PRO A 36 -21.88 -2.09 7.51
C PRO A 36 -21.98 -0.76 8.27
N SER A 37 -22.46 0.31 7.61
CA SER A 37 -22.61 1.64 8.22
C SER A 37 -23.89 1.79 9.05
N LEU A 38 -24.95 1.04 8.73
CA LEU A 38 -26.23 1.04 9.47
C LEU A 38 -26.25 0.11 10.69
N LEU A 39 -25.50 -1.00 10.67
CA LEU A 39 -25.57 -2.02 11.72
C LEU A 39 -24.67 -1.76 12.94
N GLY A 40 -23.98 -0.61 12.98
CA GLY A 40 -23.40 -0.07 14.22
C GLY A 40 -22.62 -1.12 15.02
N GLN A 41 -21.82 -1.94 14.36
CA GLN A 41 -20.92 -2.85 15.04
C GLN A 41 -19.74 -2.05 15.56
N GLN A 42 -19.98 -1.35 16.68
CA GLN A 42 -18.92 -0.91 17.59
C GLN A 42 -18.29 -2.17 18.20
N ALA A 43 -17.47 -2.86 17.40
CA ALA A 43 -16.30 -3.50 17.97
C ALA A 43 -15.47 -2.35 18.56
N ALA A 44 -15.15 -2.43 19.85
CA ALA A 44 -14.26 -1.47 20.48
C ALA A 44 -12.95 -1.45 19.67
N ALA A 45 -12.78 -0.40 18.87
CA ALA A 45 -11.60 -0.20 18.07
C ALA A 45 -10.42 0.02 19.03
N ARG A 46 -9.29 -0.63 18.76
CA ARG A 46 -8.03 0.07 18.99
C ARG A 46 -8.10 1.23 18.00
N ASP A 47 -8.33 2.45 18.47
CA ASP A 47 -8.67 3.60 17.61
C ASP A 47 -7.60 3.93 16.53
N ASP A 48 -6.44 3.27 16.55
CA ASP A 48 -5.30 3.53 15.65
C ASP A 48 -4.80 2.29 14.88
N VAL A 49 -5.68 1.34 14.50
CA VAL A 49 -5.28 0.21 13.65
C VAL A 49 -5.97 0.28 12.29
N TYR A 50 -5.18 0.17 11.23
CA TYR A 50 -5.61 0.28 9.84
C TYR A 50 -5.37 -1.04 9.10
N THR A 51 -6.27 -1.37 8.18
CA THR A 51 -6.19 -2.59 7.38
C THR A 51 -5.82 -2.24 5.96
N TYR A 52 -4.88 -2.99 5.39
CA TYR A 52 -4.46 -2.85 3.99
C TYR A 52 -4.30 -4.21 3.33
N ILE A 53 -4.27 -4.23 2.01
CA ILE A 53 -3.75 -5.36 1.24
C ILE A 53 -2.31 -5.06 0.88
N ALA A 54 -1.39 -5.91 1.32
CA ALA A 54 0.02 -5.86 0.96
C ALA A 54 0.31 -6.87 -0.15
N ASP A 55 0.99 -6.45 -1.22
CA ASP A 55 1.41 -7.34 -2.31
C ASP A 55 2.75 -6.88 -2.94
N LEU A 56 3.35 -7.74 -3.76
CA LEU A 56 4.65 -7.52 -4.38
C LEU A 56 4.59 -6.86 -5.77
N ASP A 57 3.42 -6.88 -6.40
CA ASP A 57 3.20 -6.35 -7.74
C ASP A 57 1.99 -5.41 -7.69
N PHE A 58 2.08 -4.26 -8.37
CA PHE A 58 1.00 -3.29 -8.33
C PHE A 58 -0.15 -3.61 -9.29
N TRP A 59 0.14 -4.34 -10.37
CA TRP A 59 -0.80 -4.67 -11.45
C TRP A 59 -1.39 -6.08 -11.29
N GLN A 60 -0.58 -7.07 -10.97
CA GLN A 60 -1.03 -8.45 -10.76
C GLN A 60 -1.19 -8.75 -9.27
N ARG A 61 -2.13 -9.66 -8.96
CA ARG A 61 -2.17 -10.28 -7.65
C ARG A 61 -1.18 -11.42 -7.58
N THR A 62 -0.32 -11.42 -6.58
CA THR A 62 0.58 -12.55 -6.35
C THR A 62 0.01 -13.54 -5.33
N ASN A 63 0.59 -14.73 -5.26
CA ASN A 63 0.25 -15.69 -4.19
C ASN A 63 0.77 -15.26 -2.79
N ARG A 64 1.43 -14.11 -2.72
CA ARG A 64 1.95 -13.49 -1.50
C ARG A 64 1.14 -12.26 -1.06
N GLU A 65 0.02 -11.97 -1.74
CA GLU A 65 -0.97 -10.99 -1.28
C GLU A 65 -1.44 -11.35 0.15
N ARG A 66 -1.41 -10.38 1.07
CA ARG A 66 -1.84 -10.56 2.45
C ARG A 66 -2.65 -9.37 2.92
N THR A 67 -3.66 -9.63 3.74
CA THR A 67 -4.31 -8.56 4.52
C THR A 67 -3.43 -8.26 5.72
N VAL A 68 -3.04 -7.01 5.90
CA VAL A 68 -2.13 -6.57 6.96
C VAL A 68 -2.78 -5.53 7.85
N LEU A 69 -2.45 -5.58 9.14
CA LEU A 69 -2.80 -4.56 10.12
C LEU A 69 -1.59 -3.65 10.37
N ALA A 70 -1.79 -2.34 10.26
CA ALA A 70 -0.79 -1.32 10.52
C ALA A 70 -1.25 -0.37 11.63
N ASN A 71 -0.31 0.27 12.32
CA ASN A 71 -0.59 1.29 13.34
C ASN A 71 -0.35 2.73 12.83
N ALA A 72 -0.19 2.89 11.51
CA ALA A 72 -0.05 4.17 10.82
C ALA A 72 -0.85 4.14 9.51
N ARG A 73 -1.22 5.32 9.02
CA ARG A 73 -1.96 5.48 7.76
C ARG A 73 -1.03 5.37 6.56
N PHE A 74 -1.36 4.50 5.63
CA PHE A 74 -0.67 4.29 4.36
C PHE A 74 -1.65 4.30 3.19
N ASP A 75 -2.46 5.35 3.12
CA ASP A 75 -3.47 5.57 2.07
C ASP A 75 -3.54 7.05 1.69
N LEU A 76 -4.11 7.31 0.52
CA LEU A 76 -4.22 8.65 -0.04
C LEU A 76 -5.43 9.46 0.44
N ASP A 77 -6.19 8.91 1.40
CA ASP A 77 -7.21 9.67 2.14
C ASP A 77 -6.61 10.31 3.41
N ALA A 78 -5.39 9.94 3.77
CA ALA A 78 -4.57 10.56 4.80
C ALA A 78 -3.37 11.30 4.20
N ASN A 79 -2.72 12.15 5.01
CA ASN A 79 -1.43 12.72 4.67
C ASN A 79 -0.35 11.70 5.05
N LEU A 80 0.46 11.23 4.09
CA LEU A 80 1.55 10.29 4.37
C LEU A 80 2.63 10.91 5.27
N GLU A 81 2.70 12.23 5.38
CA GLU A 81 3.56 12.91 6.36
C GLU A 81 3.11 12.66 7.82
N ASP A 82 1.88 12.18 8.05
CA ASP A 82 1.39 11.86 9.40
C ASP A 82 1.97 10.55 9.96
N VAL A 83 2.74 9.78 9.15
CA VAL A 83 3.51 8.65 9.66
C VAL A 83 4.42 9.15 10.80
N PRO A 84 4.60 8.43 11.92
CA PRO A 84 5.35 8.97 13.06
C PRO A 84 6.84 9.20 12.77
N LEU A 85 7.41 10.30 13.27
CA LEU A 85 8.87 10.50 13.34
C LEU A 85 9.53 9.66 14.45
N THR A 86 8.76 9.02 15.31
CA THR A 86 9.27 8.08 16.31
C THR A 86 8.54 6.76 16.17
N VAL A 87 9.30 5.72 15.88
CA VAL A 87 8.82 4.38 15.51
C VAL A 87 9.60 3.36 16.34
N GLY A 88 9.09 2.99 17.50
CA GLY A 88 9.84 2.16 18.45
C GLY A 88 11.14 2.85 18.91
N ASP A 89 12.29 2.20 18.68
CA ASP A 89 13.63 2.74 18.95
C ASP A 89 14.15 3.69 17.85
N TRP A 90 13.38 3.84 16.76
CA TRP A 90 13.79 4.64 15.61
C TRP A 90 13.29 6.08 15.73
N VAL A 91 14.20 7.04 15.55
CA VAL A 91 13.92 8.48 15.52
C VAL A 91 14.27 9.02 14.14
N GLY A 92 13.29 9.66 13.50
CA GLY A 92 13.37 10.12 12.13
C GLY A 92 13.39 11.63 11.98
N GLU A 93 13.88 12.06 10.82
CA GLU A 93 13.79 13.42 10.32
C GLU A 93 13.33 13.41 8.86
N ASP A 94 12.59 14.45 8.46
CA ASP A 94 12.22 14.66 7.06
C ASP A 94 13.45 15.03 6.24
N VAL A 95 13.63 14.35 5.10
CA VAL A 95 14.70 14.64 4.14
C VAL A 95 14.06 15.22 2.89
N PRO A 96 14.38 16.46 2.51
CA PRO A 96 13.86 17.04 1.27
C PRO A 96 14.28 16.20 0.06
N GLU A 97 13.32 15.84 -0.80
CA GLU A 97 13.66 15.27 -2.10
C GLU A 97 14.27 16.37 -2.98
N THR A 98 15.48 16.12 -3.47
CA THR A 98 16.25 17.08 -4.27
C THR A 98 16.38 16.63 -5.72
N ASN A 99 16.03 15.38 -6.03
CA ASN A 99 16.02 14.83 -7.36
C ASN A 99 14.71 15.19 -8.08
N GLN A 100 14.72 16.35 -8.74
CA GLN A 100 13.58 16.85 -9.51
C GLN A 100 13.20 15.92 -10.67
N GLU A 101 14.14 15.15 -11.24
CA GLU A 101 13.84 14.23 -12.33
C GLU A 101 12.97 13.07 -11.85
N VAL A 102 13.24 12.51 -10.66
CA VAL A 102 12.41 11.45 -10.06
C VAL A 102 10.99 11.96 -9.80
N MET A 103 10.84 13.18 -9.27
CA MET A 103 9.51 13.76 -9.01
C MET A 103 8.73 14.04 -10.30
N ILE A 104 9.39 14.53 -11.35
CA ILE A 104 8.74 14.80 -12.64
C ILE A 104 8.37 13.51 -13.37
N LEU A 105 9.22 12.48 -13.30
CA LEU A 105 9.00 11.22 -14.01
C LEU A 105 7.93 10.36 -13.32
N LEU A 106 7.97 10.29 -11.98
CA LEU A 106 7.01 9.50 -11.22
C LEU A 106 5.66 10.21 -11.07
N ASP A 107 5.64 11.55 -11.02
CA ASP A 107 4.44 12.38 -10.79
C ASP A 107 3.54 11.85 -9.64
N PRO A 108 4.11 11.63 -8.43
CA PRO A 108 3.33 11.10 -7.32
C PRO A 108 2.36 12.15 -6.76
N GLU A 109 1.21 11.69 -6.28
CA GLU A 109 0.28 12.57 -5.54
C GLU A 109 0.84 12.94 -4.16
N GLN A 110 1.52 11.99 -3.52
CA GLN A 110 2.22 12.20 -2.26
C GLN A 110 3.58 11.48 -2.29
N TYR A 111 4.62 12.16 -1.82
CA TYR A 111 5.96 11.61 -1.69
C TYR A 111 6.52 12.00 -0.34
N VAL A 112 6.90 11.02 0.47
CA VAL A 112 7.55 11.23 1.77
C VAL A 112 8.89 10.51 1.76
N GLN A 113 9.94 11.22 2.17
CA GLN A 113 11.25 10.65 2.42
C GLN A 113 11.75 11.06 3.80
N ARG A 114 12.16 10.07 4.58
CA ARG A 114 12.64 10.27 5.95
C ARG A 114 13.87 9.43 6.22
N LEU A 115 14.79 9.98 6.99
CA LEU A 115 15.95 9.25 7.50
C LEU A 115 15.70 8.93 8.97
N TYR A 116 15.69 7.65 9.32
CA TYR A 116 15.53 7.17 10.68
C TYR A 116 16.86 6.64 11.23
N PHE A 117 17.10 6.87 12.51
CA PHE A 117 18.24 6.36 13.28
C PHE A 117 17.75 5.55 14.49
N ASN A 118 18.41 4.45 14.82
CA ASN A 118 18.16 3.70 16.05
C ASN A 118 19.27 3.90 17.10
N SER A 119 19.07 3.39 18.31
CA SER A 119 20.04 3.49 19.40
C SER A 119 21.35 2.74 19.17
N ALA A 120 21.37 1.79 18.22
CA ALA A 120 22.56 1.09 17.80
C ALA A 120 23.42 1.88 16.77
N GLY A 121 23.00 3.08 16.38
CA GLY A 121 23.69 3.92 15.41
C GLY A 121 23.46 3.50 13.95
N GLN A 122 22.50 2.61 13.70
CA GLN A 122 22.08 2.24 12.35
C GLN A 122 21.07 3.26 11.85
N HIS A 123 21.04 3.44 10.53
CA HIS A 123 20.09 4.30 9.86
C HIS A 123 19.47 3.65 8.62
N LEU A 124 18.28 4.11 8.26
CA LEU A 124 17.58 3.75 7.03
C LEU A 124 16.74 4.92 6.52
N TRP A 125 16.50 4.94 5.22
CA TRP A 125 15.54 5.80 4.58
C TRP A 125 14.20 5.09 4.45
N LEU A 126 13.12 5.74 4.89
CA LEU A 126 11.76 5.41 4.51
C LEU A 126 11.38 6.27 3.31
N SER A 127 10.90 5.64 2.24
CA SER A 127 10.27 6.30 1.09
C SER A 127 8.83 5.79 0.97
N LEU A 128 7.88 6.71 0.98
CA LEU A 128 6.48 6.44 0.69
C LEU A 128 6.09 7.17 -0.57
N ILE A 129 5.59 6.44 -1.56
CA ILE A 129 5.17 7.00 -2.84
C ILE A 129 3.70 6.63 -3.06
N GLY A 130 2.83 7.62 -3.06
CA GLY A 130 1.40 7.45 -3.21
C GLY A 130 0.87 8.05 -4.51
N GLY A 131 -0.05 7.37 -5.18
CA GLY A 131 -0.72 7.89 -6.37
C GLY A 131 -1.94 7.10 -6.81
N ARG A 132 -2.86 7.77 -7.54
CA ARG A 132 -4.01 7.17 -8.23
C ARG A 132 -3.79 7.05 -9.75
N SER A 133 -2.54 7.14 -10.19
CA SER A 133 -2.11 6.81 -11.54
C SER A 133 -1.13 5.64 -11.48
N SER A 134 -0.99 4.89 -12.57
CA SER A 134 0.00 3.80 -12.62
C SER A 134 1.43 4.30 -12.91
N GLN A 135 1.60 5.57 -13.25
CA GLN A 135 2.89 6.14 -13.67
C GLN A 135 4.00 6.07 -12.60
N PRO A 136 3.73 6.30 -11.31
CA PRO A 136 4.75 6.16 -10.26
C PRO A 136 5.17 4.70 -10.02
N PHE A 137 4.37 3.73 -10.49
CA PHE A 137 4.50 2.34 -10.10
C PHE A 137 5.08 1.53 -11.25
N HIS A 138 6.32 1.12 -11.07
CA HIS A 138 6.99 0.16 -11.93
C HIS A 138 7.98 -0.65 -11.08
N ALA A 139 8.40 -1.80 -11.60
CA ALA A 139 9.40 -2.61 -10.93
C ALA A 139 10.68 -1.75 -10.76
N PRO A 140 11.21 -1.59 -9.53
CA PRO A 140 12.34 -0.71 -9.27
C PRO A 140 13.62 -1.05 -10.03
N ASP A 141 13.77 -2.30 -10.48
CA ASP A 141 14.90 -2.77 -11.31
C ASP A 141 15.10 -1.91 -12.56
N ILE A 142 14.04 -1.37 -13.16
CA ILE A 142 14.10 -0.45 -14.29
C ILE A 142 14.91 0.81 -13.95
N CYS A 143 14.71 1.42 -12.77
CA CYS A 143 15.48 2.59 -12.35
C CYS A 143 16.93 2.23 -12.07
N TYR A 144 17.18 1.07 -11.47
CA TYR A 144 18.53 0.59 -11.20
C TYR A 144 19.31 0.34 -12.49
N ASP A 145 18.69 -0.29 -13.49
CA ASP A 145 19.26 -0.50 -14.82
C ASP A 145 19.55 0.83 -15.52
N ALA A 146 18.57 1.75 -15.53
CA ALA A 146 18.69 3.05 -16.19
C ALA A 146 19.81 3.91 -15.61
N ASP A 147 20.02 3.84 -14.29
CA ASP A 147 21.06 4.58 -13.58
C ASP A 147 22.39 3.79 -13.44
N GLY A 148 22.49 2.61 -14.08
CA GLY A 148 23.74 1.85 -14.19
C GLY A 148 24.20 1.15 -12.91
N TRP A 149 23.25 0.79 -12.04
CA TRP A 149 23.53 -0.04 -10.86
C TRP A 149 23.67 -1.50 -11.26
N GLN A 150 24.55 -2.22 -10.56
CA GLN A 150 24.53 -3.68 -10.54
C GLN A 150 23.65 -4.12 -9.38
N TYR A 151 22.76 -5.09 -9.59
CA TYR A 151 21.88 -5.53 -8.51
C TYR A 151 21.60 -7.03 -8.50
N ASN A 152 21.28 -7.52 -7.30
CA ASN A 152 20.60 -8.77 -7.06
C ASN A 152 19.21 -8.45 -6.49
N LEU A 153 18.22 -9.27 -6.84
CA LEU A 153 16.87 -9.13 -6.28
C LEU A 153 16.31 -10.46 -5.83
N GLY A 154 15.35 -10.38 -4.92
CA GLY A 154 14.61 -11.53 -4.45
C GLY A 154 13.37 -11.12 -3.67
N SER A 155 12.77 -12.08 -2.99
CA SER A 155 11.71 -11.83 -2.02
C SER A 155 12.19 -12.22 -0.63
N HIS A 156 11.79 -11.46 0.38
CA HIS A 156 12.05 -11.76 1.78
C HIS A 156 10.74 -11.66 2.58
N THR A 157 10.65 -12.48 3.62
CA THR A 157 9.48 -12.52 4.50
C THR A 157 9.86 -11.95 5.86
N ILE A 158 9.02 -11.07 6.39
CA ILE A 158 9.12 -10.51 7.72
C ILE A 158 7.99 -11.10 8.58
N PRO A 159 8.30 -11.98 9.54
CA PRO A 159 7.32 -12.41 10.54
C PRO A 159 6.88 -11.20 11.39
N LEU A 160 5.58 -10.99 11.53
CA LEU A 160 5.01 -9.86 12.29
C LEU A 160 4.72 -10.24 13.75
N ALA A 161 4.77 -9.25 14.64
CA ALA A 161 4.75 -9.47 16.10
C ALA A 161 3.46 -10.12 16.61
N GLU A 162 2.31 -9.77 16.04
CA GLU A 162 1.00 -10.35 16.37
C GLU A 162 0.62 -11.52 15.45
N GLY A 163 1.56 -11.99 14.62
CA GLY A 163 1.44 -13.20 13.80
C GLY A 163 1.30 -12.94 12.29
N GLY A 164 1.56 -13.99 11.52
CA GLY A 164 1.58 -13.94 10.07
C GLY A 164 2.88 -13.37 9.51
N ASP A 165 2.96 -13.38 8.19
CA ASP A 165 4.15 -13.10 7.42
C ASP A 165 3.87 -11.98 6.41
N LEU A 166 4.65 -10.89 6.46
CA LEU A 166 4.66 -9.84 5.45
C LEU A 166 5.72 -10.16 4.39
N TYR A 167 5.33 -10.20 3.13
CA TYR A 167 6.24 -10.41 2.01
C TYR A 167 6.65 -9.07 1.43
N GLY A 168 7.93 -8.95 1.06
CA GLY A 168 8.42 -7.84 0.26
C GLY A 168 9.47 -8.31 -0.73
N LEU A 169 9.69 -7.50 -1.74
CA LEU A 169 10.82 -7.63 -2.64
C LEU A 169 12.02 -6.93 -2.00
N TRP A 170 13.21 -7.46 -2.23
CA TRP A 170 14.45 -6.79 -1.87
C TRP A 170 15.38 -6.66 -3.07
N ILE A 171 16.19 -5.62 -3.04
CA ILE A 171 17.23 -5.34 -4.04
C ILE A 171 18.52 -4.98 -3.30
N GLU A 172 19.58 -5.75 -3.52
CA GLU A 172 20.96 -5.37 -3.20
C GLU A 172 21.52 -4.67 -4.43
N ALA A 173 21.86 -3.40 -4.32
CA ALA A 173 22.37 -2.60 -5.42
C ALA A 173 23.77 -2.06 -5.11
N LYS A 174 24.63 -2.08 -6.12
CA LYS A 174 26.02 -1.62 -6.06
C LYS A 174 26.34 -0.69 -7.22
N LYS A 175 26.95 0.47 -6.93
CA LYS A 175 27.41 1.42 -7.96
C LYS A 175 28.69 2.12 -7.53
N GLN A 176 29.64 2.20 -8.46
CA GLN A 176 30.85 3.01 -8.29
C GLN A 176 30.55 4.42 -8.81
N MET A 177 30.47 5.42 -7.92
CA MET A 177 30.29 6.80 -8.38
C MET A 177 31.63 7.40 -8.85
N PRO A 178 31.60 8.39 -9.76
CA PRO A 178 32.83 9.07 -10.18
C PRO A 178 33.57 9.71 -9.00
N GLY A 179 34.80 9.27 -8.77
CA GLY A 179 35.66 9.79 -7.70
C GLY A 179 35.62 8.99 -6.38
N ASP A 180 34.72 8.02 -6.26
CA ASP A 180 34.70 7.13 -5.10
C ASP A 180 35.89 6.16 -5.11
N GLU A 181 36.48 5.90 -3.94
CA GLU A 181 37.47 4.83 -3.77
C GLU A 181 36.83 3.44 -3.68
N HIS A 182 35.59 3.37 -3.18
CA HIS A 182 34.82 2.15 -2.98
C HIS A 182 33.41 2.32 -3.52
N ALA A 183 32.87 1.27 -4.13
CA ALA A 183 31.50 1.30 -4.61
C ALA A 183 30.51 1.50 -3.45
N THR A 184 29.50 2.31 -3.70
CA THR A 184 28.32 2.45 -2.84
C THR A 184 27.49 1.17 -2.93
N GLU A 185 27.13 0.60 -1.78
CA GLU A 185 26.24 -0.56 -1.67
C GLU A 185 25.01 -0.18 -0.83
N GLN A 186 23.83 -0.50 -1.34
CA GLN A 186 22.56 -0.30 -0.64
C GLN A 186 21.66 -1.51 -0.77
N ILE A 187 20.81 -1.72 0.24
CA ILE A 187 19.76 -2.74 0.21
C ILE A 187 18.42 -2.03 0.38
N ALA A 188 17.49 -2.29 -0.52
CA ALA A 188 16.12 -1.82 -0.43
C ALA A 188 15.18 -3.00 -0.17
N TYR A 189 14.14 -2.79 0.64
CA TYR A 189 13.01 -3.69 0.82
C TYR A 189 11.71 -2.92 0.59
N TYR A 190 10.80 -3.46 -0.22
CA TYR A 190 9.57 -2.76 -0.59
C TYR A 190 8.41 -3.69 -0.92
N PHE A 191 7.20 -3.14 -0.84
CA PHE A 191 5.93 -3.76 -1.20
C PHE A 191 4.89 -2.67 -1.46
N TYR A 192 3.77 -3.04 -2.07
CA TYR A 192 2.66 -2.16 -2.37
C TYR A 192 1.53 -2.36 -1.36
N LEU A 193 0.88 -1.26 -0.99
CA LEU A 193 -0.28 -1.22 -0.12
C LEU A 193 -1.48 -0.71 -0.91
N PHE A 194 -2.60 -1.42 -0.77
CA PHE A 194 -3.91 -1.04 -1.30
C PHE A 194 -4.88 -0.86 -0.12
N PRO A 195 -5.79 0.13 -0.20
CA PRO A 195 -6.80 0.34 0.83
C PRO A 195 -7.69 -0.87 1.09
N ASP A 196 -8.00 -1.65 0.05
CA ASP A 196 -8.85 -2.83 0.17
C ASP A 196 -8.58 -3.90 -0.91
N GLU A 197 -9.29 -5.03 -0.79
CA GLU A 197 -9.21 -6.17 -1.70
C GLU A 197 -9.65 -5.85 -3.13
N ARG A 198 -10.33 -4.74 -3.41
CA ARG A 198 -10.75 -4.39 -4.78
C ARG A 198 -9.57 -3.87 -5.58
N ARG A 199 -8.55 -3.29 -4.93
CA ARG A 199 -7.36 -2.67 -5.54
C ARG A 199 -7.75 -1.67 -6.63
N THR A 200 -8.80 -0.88 -6.38
CA THR A 200 -9.25 0.14 -7.34
C THR A 200 -8.20 1.24 -7.41
N LEU A 201 -7.75 1.58 -8.63
CA LEU A 201 -6.74 2.62 -8.80
C LEU A 201 -7.15 3.98 -8.22
N ASN A 202 -8.45 4.31 -8.28
CA ASN A 202 -9.00 5.56 -7.72
C ASN A 202 -8.91 5.64 -6.19
N ASP A 203 -8.80 4.50 -5.50
CA ASP A 203 -8.65 4.46 -4.05
C ASP A 203 -7.18 4.74 -3.65
N GLY A 204 -6.26 4.64 -4.62
CA GLY A 204 -4.84 4.90 -4.45
C GLY A 204 -4.02 3.65 -4.17
N ILE A 205 -2.73 3.76 -4.47
CA ILE A 205 -1.71 2.76 -4.14
C ILE A 205 -0.60 3.49 -3.40
N VAL A 206 -0.01 2.84 -2.39
CA VAL A 206 1.20 3.33 -1.73
C VAL A 206 2.31 2.31 -1.89
N LEU A 207 3.44 2.71 -2.48
CA LEU A 207 4.69 1.97 -2.39
C LEU A 207 5.33 2.29 -1.05
N PHE A 208 5.46 1.27 -0.19
CA PHE A 208 6.24 1.34 1.03
C PHE A 208 7.64 0.79 0.74
N LYS A 209 8.68 1.60 0.94
CA LYS A 209 10.07 1.21 0.68
C LYS A 209 10.96 1.67 1.83
N VAL A 210 11.79 0.76 2.32
CA VAL A 210 12.93 1.09 3.17
C VAL A 210 14.22 0.83 2.43
N THR A 211 15.24 1.67 2.64
CA THR A 211 16.56 1.53 2.02
C THR A 211 17.63 1.86 3.04
N SER A 212 18.74 1.15 3.04
CA SER A 212 19.87 1.45 3.90
C SER A 212 21.19 1.09 3.23
N ALA A 213 22.29 1.60 3.78
CA ALA A 213 23.59 1.00 3.53
C ALA A 213 23.59 -0.48 3.97
N ARG A 214 24.58 -1.23 3.49
CA ARG A 214 24.78 -2.64 3.88
C ARG A 214 25.36 -2.73 5.31
N TYR A 215 24.68 -3.45 6.18
CA TYR A 215 25.14 -3.83 7.52
C TYR A 215 25.56 -5.30 7.51
N GLY A 216 26.84 -5.57 7.24
CA GLY A 216 27.36 -6.94 7.19
C GLY A 216 26.81 -7.73 6.00
N THR A 217 26.01 -8.77 6.23
CA THR A 217 25.37 -9.55 5.15
C THR A 217 24.05 -8.91 4.67
N VAL A 218 23.49 -9.45 3.58
CA VAL A 218 22.17 -9.04 3.08
C VAL A 218 21.11 -9.37 4.14
N GLU A 219 21.19 -10.55 4.75
CA GLU A 219 20.26 -11.03 5.77
C GLU A 219 20.35 -10.19 7.04
N GLU A 220 21.55 -9.79 7.47
CA GLU A 220 21.74 -8.89 8.60
C GLU A 220 21.12 -7.51 8.33
N THR A 221 21.28 -6.99 7.11
CA THR A 221 20.65 -5.72 6.70
C THR A 221 19.13 -5.83 6.63
N LEU A 222 18.60 -6.92 6.06
CA LEU A 222 17.16 -7.17 6.01
C LEU A 222 16.58 -7.36 7.42
N ALA A 223 17.34 -7.91 8.37
CA ALA A 223 16.91 -7.99 9.77
C ALA A 223 16.78 -6.61 10.43
N VAL A 224 17.69 -5.68 10.12
CA VAL A 224 17.61 -4.28 10.58
C VAL A 224 16.38 -3.58 9.98
N GLN A 225 16.16 -3.75 8.69
CA GLN A 225 14.97 -3.20 8.02
C GLN A 225 13.68 -3.83 8.57
N ALA A 226 13.70 -5.12 8.87
CA ALA A 226 12.57 -5.84 9.44
C ALA A 226 12.23 -5.38 10.86
N ASP A 227 13.22 -4.98 11.66
CA ASP A 227 12.98 -4.39 12.98
C ASP A 227 12.12 -3.12 12.87
N PHE A 228 12.47 -2.20 11.96
CA PHE A 228 11.68 -1.00 11.68
C PHE A 228 10.28 -1.33 11.16
N VAL A 229 10.17 -2.21 10.16
CA VAL A 229 8.87 -2.58 9.56
C VAL A 229 7.91 -3.17 10.59
N ARG A 230 8.39 -3.99 11.53
CA ARG A 230 7.56 -4.58 12.61
C ARG A 230 6.97 -3.56 13.58
N GLN A 231 7.56 -2.38 13.68
CA GLN A 231 7.00 -1.31 14.50
C GLN A 231 5.77 -0.67 13.83
N LEU A 232 5.62 -0.81 12.51
CA LEU A 232 4.55 -0.21 11.71
C LEU A 232 3.45 -1.22 11.34
N PHE A 233 3.81 -2.49 11.17
CA PHE A 233 2.90 -3.58 10.80
C PHE A 233 2.80 -4.61 11.92
N LEU A 234 1.58 -4.85 12.40
CA LEU A 234 1.28 -5.64 13.58
C LEU A 234 1.06 -7.12 13.24
N ARG A 235 0.27 -7.38 12.19
CA ARG A 235 -0.24 -8.71 11.86
C ARG A 235 -0.48 -8.87 10.35
N ALA A 236 -0.33 -10.08 9.84
CA ALA A 236 -0.78 -10.48 8.50
C ALA A 236 -1.74 -11.68 8.59
N LEU A 237 -2.69 -11.74 7.66
CA LEU A 237 -3.74 -12.76 7.56
C LEU A 237 -3.63 -13.54 6.24
#